data_AF-A0A1S1J7D0-F1
#
_entry.id   AF-A0A1S1J7D0-F1
#
_cell.length_a   1.000
_cell.length_b   1.000
_cell.length_c   1.000
_cell.angle_alpha   90.00
_cell.angle_beta   90.00
_cell.angle_gamma   90.00
#
_symmetry.space_group_name_H-M   'P 1'
#
loop_
_entity.id
_entity.type
_entity.pdbx_description
1 polymer ?
#
loop_
_entity_poly.entity_id
_entity_poly.type
_entity_poly.pdbx_seq_one_letter_code
_entity_poly.pdbx_strand_id
1 'polypeptide(L)'
;MEKEENIGALLGIPQEEMAMLLEVKRVQWALFLTGRRGLPPTALLKLSEMLTILKEPDNEAPDDEAIKEEQAQITKYLEKEIIINLNKQQLALNQLERCRKKYQSAENAMKIADTLIAREQQTYTWQKELLPIIKRTAQDILKKNSVLIQEQYTIKLLVLQQEEVVLRERLWSK
;
A
#
# COMPACT_ATOMS: atom_id res chain seq x y z
N MET A 1 12.38 -1.08 38.86
CA MET A 1 13.35 0.02 38.66
C MET A 1 13.87 -0.14 37.24
N GLU A 2 13.18 0.20 36.16
CA GLU A 2 12.52 1.47 35.76
C GLU A 2 13.42 2.70 35.63
N LYS A 3 14.74 2.54 35.72
CA LYS A 3 15.69 3.62 35.41
C LYS A 3 16.86 3.02 34.66
N GLU A 4 17.32 3.71 33.63
CA GLU A 4 18.26 3.26 32.60
C GLU A 4 17.57 2.56 31.42
N GLU A 5 16.77 3.35 30.68
CA GLU A 5 16.86 3.28 29.22
C GLU A 5 18.35 3.12 28.87
N ASN A 6 18.68 2.01 28.23
CA ASN A 6 20.05 1.59 28.00
C ASN A 6 20.83 2.76 27.39
N ILE A 7 21.76 3.37 28.13
CA ILE A 7 22.47 4.59 27.71
C ILE A 7 23.12 4.39 26.33
N GLY A 8 23.52 3.17 26.00
CA GLY A 8 23.99 2.81 24.66
C GLY A 8 22.92 2.89 23.57
N ALA A 9 21.67 2.54 23.86
CA ALA A 9 20.55 2.71 22.93
C ALA A 9 20.16 4.18 22.75
N LEU A 10 20.21 4.98 23.83
CA LEU A 10 19.95 6.43 23.76
C LEU A 10 20.99 7.16 22.89
N LEU A 11 22.26 6.77 23.01
CA LEU A 11 23.35 7.37 22.24
C LEU A 11 23.40 6.87 20.78
N GLY A 12 22.77 5.74 20.46
CA GLY A 12 22.74 5.18 19.11
C GLY A 12 24.08 4.68 18.56
N ILE A 13 25.15 4.74 19.36
CA ILE A 13 26.51 4.36 18.97
C ILE A 13 26.78 2.91 19.41
N PRO A 14 27.31 2.04 18.53
CA PRO A 14 27.59 0.67 18.91
C PRO A 14 28.71 0.58 19.96
N GLN A 15 28.72 -0.53 20.70
CA GLN A 15 29.49 -0.65 21.94
C GLN A 15 31.01 -0.57 21.74
N GLU A 16 31.52 -0.95 20.56
CA GLU A 16 32.95 -0.93 20.29
C GLU A 16 33.43 0.50 20.07
N GLU A 17 32.67 1.25 19.27
CA GLU A 17 32.87 2.65 18.92
C GLU A 17 32.70 3.55 20.14
N MET A 18 31.69 3.28 20.97
CA MET A 18 31.48 4.01 22.23
C MET A 18 32.65 3.80 23.21
N ALA A 19 33.19 2.58 23.29
CA ALA A 19 34.35 2.31 24.12
C ALA A 19 35.60 3.04 23.60
N MET A 20 35.79 3.10 22.28
CA MET A 20 36.87 3.88 21.66
C MET A 20 36.72 5.39 21.96
N LEU A 21 35.51 5.93 21.79
CA LEU A 21 35.21 7.36 21.99
C LEU A 21 35.44 7.82 23.44
N LEU A 22 35.08 6.96 24.40
CA LEU A 22 35.31 7.17 25.83
C LEU A 22 36.72 6.78 26.28
N GLU A 23 37.58 6.28 25.38
CA GLU A 23 38.95 5.81 25.66
C GLU A 23 38.99 4.71 26.75
N VAL A 24 37.99 3.83 26.77
CA VAL A 24 37.90 2.70 27.71
C VAL A 24 37.86 1.37 26.97
N LYS A 25 38.09 0.27 27.70
CA LYS A 25 37.94 -1.07 27.11
C LYS A 25 36.46 -1.39 26.90
N ARG A 26 36.14 -2.11 25.81
CA ARG A 26 34.79 -2.62 25.53
C ARG A 26 34.14 -3.31 26.74
N VAL A 27 34.90 -4.15 27.44
CA VAL A 27 34.45 -4.85 28.64
C VAL A 27 34.09 -3.89 29.77
N GLN A 28 34.84 -2.80 29.94
CA GLN A 28 34.59 -1.80 30.96
C GLN A 28 33.31 -1.01 30.67
N TRP A 29 33.05 -0.69 29.40
CA TRP A 29 31.78 -0.11 28.97
C TRP A 29 30.60 -1.07 29.21
N ALA A 30 30.74 -2.36 28.89
CA ALA A 30 29.71 -3.38 29.16
C ALA A 30 29.39 -3.52 30.66
N LEU A 31 30.42 -3.46 31.51
CA LEU A 31 30.26 -3.52 32.96
C LEU A 31 29.64 -2.24 33.53
N PHE A 32 29.88 -1.09 32.89
CA PHE A 32 29.21 0.16 33.23
C PHE A 32 27.72 0.11 32.90
N LEU A 33 27.35 -0.30 31.69
CA LEU A 33 25.95 -0.45 31.28
C LEU A 33 25.15 -1.45 32.14
N THR A 34 25.83 -2.38 32.80
CA THR A 34 25.19 -3.36 33.70
C THR A 34 25.26 -2.96 35.18
N GLY A 35 25.74 -1.75 35.48
CA GLY A 35 25.89 -1.24 36.85
C GLY A 35 26.95 -1.94 37.69
N ARG A 36 27.76 -2.83 37.08
CA ARG A 36 28.74 -3.67 37.78
C ARG A 36 30.06 -2.94 38.05
N ARG A 37 30.37 -1.89 37.30
CA ARG A 37 31.60 -1.10 37.47
C ARG A 37 31.44 0.33 36.98
N GLY A 38 31.92 1.30 37.74
CA GLY A 38 31.97 2.71 37.31
C GLY A 38 32.99 2.96 36.19
N LEU A 39 32.76 4.01 35.41
CA LEU A 39 33.72 4.52 34.42
C LEU A 39 34.79 5.40 35.09
N PRO A 40 35.96 5.58 34.44
CA PRO A 40 36.93 6.57 34.87
C PRO A 40 36.31 7.98 34.84
N PRO A 41 36.74 8.91 35.71
CA PRO A 41 36.17 10.25 35.78
C PRO A 41 36.19 11.01 34.44
N THR A 42 37.27 10.85 33.66
CA THR A 42 37.42 11.47 32.33
C THR A 42 36.39 10.97 31.32
N ALA A 43 36.12 9.67 31.31
CA ALA A 43 35.10 9.06 30.45
C ALA A 43 33.68 9.44 30.91
N LEU A 44 33.46 9.58 32.22
CA LEU A 44 32.17 10.00 32.77
C LEU A 44 31.85 11.45 32.41
N LEU A 45 32.84 12.35 32.42
CA LEU A 45 32.69 13.72 31.96
C LEU A 45 32.33 13.78 30.46
N LYS A 46 33.09 13.10 29.61
CA LYS A 46 32.78 13.00 28.16
C LYS A 46 31.37 12.44 27.90
N LEU A 47 30.97 11.39 28.63
CA LEU A 47 29.63 10.82 28.52
C LEU A 47 28.55 11.82 28.95
N SER A 48 28.79 12.59 30.01
CA SER A 48 27.84 13.61 30.48
C SER A 48 27.67 14.75 29.50
N GLU A 49 28.73 15.15 28.79
CA GLU A 49 28.68 16.13 27.70
C GLU A 49 27.84 15.62 26.54
N MET A 50 28.08 14.38 26.08
CA MET A 50 27.28 13.74 25.02
C MET A 50 25.79 13.65 25.37
N LEU A 51 25.46 13.33 26.62
CA LEU A 51 24.07 13.30 27.09
C LEU A 51 23.44 14.69 27.23
N THR A 52 24.25 15.74 27.36
CA THR A 52 23.79 17.13 27.41
C THR A 52 23.44 17.61 26.00
N ILE A 53 24.28 17.29 25.00
CA ILE A 53 24.02 17.54 23.58
C ILE A 53 22.66 16.95 23.17
N LEU A 54 22.34 15.71 23.56
CA LEU A 54 21.04 15.09 23.24
C LEU A 54 19.82 15.74 23.94
N LYS A 55 20.04 16.52 25.01
CA LYS A 55 18.97 17.19 25.77
C LYS A 55 18.76 18.64 25.34
N GLU A 56 19.68 19.22 24.58
CA GLU A 56 19.55 20.55 24.04
C GLU A 56 18.52 20.53 22.88
N PRO A 57 17.45 21.34 22.96
CA PRO A 57 16.36 21.32 21.97
C PRO A 57 16.75 21.87 20.59
N ASP A 58 17.96 22.40 20.43
CA ASP A 58 18.42 23.16 19.27
C ASP A 58 19.61 22.53 18.51
N ASN A 59 19.88 21.24 18.68
CA ASN A 59 20.79 20.59 17.74
C ASN A 59 20.08 20.50 16.38
N GLU A 60 20.53 21.37 15.47
CA GLU A 60 20.15 21.42 14.06
C GLU A 60 19.93 20.00 13.53
N ALA A 61 18.77 19.80 12.90
CA ALA A 61 18.37 18.51 12.36
C ALA A 61 19.53 17.91 11.55
N PRO A 62 19.75 16.58 11.62
CA PRO A 62 20.85 15.93 10.92
C PRO A 62 20.81 16.30 9.44
N ASP A 63 21.95 16.77 8.93
CA ASP A 63 22.22 17.22 7.57
C ASP A 63 20.97 17.45 6.71
N ASP A 64 20.44 18.65 6.82
CA ASP A 64 19.21 19.16 6.19
C ASP A 64 19.06 18.76 4.70
N GLU A 65 20.18 18.53 4.00
CA GLU A 65 20.24 18.06 2.62
C GLU A 65 19.80 16.59 2.45
N ALA A 66 20.24 15.68 3.33
CA ALA A 66 19.85 14.26 3.26
C ALA A 66 18.35 14.07 3.53
N ILE A 67 17.79 14.82 4.48
CA ILE A 67 16.35 14.81 4.76
C ILE A 67 15.56 15.37 3.57
N LYS A 68 16.04 16.47 2.95
CA LYS A 68 15.42 17.05 1.75
C LYS A 68 15.48 16.10 0.55
N GLU A 69 16.60 15.39 0.36
CA GLU A 69 16.73 14.38 -0.69
C GLU A 69 15.76 13.21 -0.47
N GLU A 70 15.68 12.67 0.75
CA GLU A 70 14.71 11.62 1.10
C GLU A 70 13.27 12.09 0.88
N GLN A 71 12.94 13.32 1.29
CA GLN A 71 11.62 13.89 1.04
C GLN A 71 11.31 14.04 -0.46
N ALA A 72 12.28 14.45 -1.27
CA ALA A 72 12.11 14.52 -2.72
C ALA A 72 11.93 13.13 -3.35
N GLN A 73 12.61 12.10 -2.84
CA GLN A 73 12.42 10.71 -3.27
C GLN A 73 11.02 10.19 -2.91
N ILE A 74 10.54 10.48 -1.70
CA ILE A 74 9.18 10.13 -1.25
C ILE A 74 8.13 10.78 -2.16
N THR A 75 8.28 12.08 -2.48
CA THR A 75 7.35 12.78 -3.36
C THR A 75 7.31 12.15 -4.75
N LYS A 76 8.47 11.88 -5.36
CA LYS A 76 8.56 11.21 -6.66
C LYS A 76 7.93 9.81 -6.65
N TYR A 77 8.11 9.06 -5.55
CA TYR A 77 7.48 7.76 -5.37
C TYR A 77 5.94 7.88 -5.34
N LEU A 78 5.41 8.81 -4.54
CA LEU A 78 3.97 9.03 -4.42
C LEU A 78 3.33 9.46 -5.75
N GLU A 79 3.96 10.39 -6.48
CA GLU A 79 3.50 10.82 -7.82
C GLU A 79 3.42 9.64 -8.79
N LYS A 80 4.44 8.77 -8.79
CA LYS A 80 4.46 7.57 -9.62
C LYS A 80 3.35 6.59 -9.25
N GLU A 81 3.13 6.35 -7.96
CA GLU A 81 2.06 5.46 -7.50
C GLU A 81 0.67 6.01 -7.84
N ILE A 82 0.46 7.32 -7.77
CA ILE A 82 -0.80 7.95 -8.21
C ILE A 82 -1.05 7.66 -9.70
N ILE A 83 -0.05 7.85 -10.56
CA ILE A 83 -0.17 7.56 -12.00
C ILE A 83 -0.49 6.07 -12.24
N ILE A 84 0.18 5.18 -11.53
CA ILE A 84 -0.05 3.73 -11.62
C ILE A 84 -1.48 3.39 -11.17
N ASN A 85 -1.94 3.96 -10.06
CA ASN A 85 -3.27 3.74 -9.53
C ASN A 85 -4.35 4.23 -10.50
N LEU A 86 -4.20 5.43 -11.08
CA LEU A 86 -5.12 5.95 -12.10
C LEU A 86 -5.23 5.00 -13.31
N ASN A 87 -4.10 4.47 -13.78
CA ASN A 87 -4.10 3.48 -14.87
C ASN A 87 -4.86 2.20 -14.46
N LYS A 88 -4.66 1.70 -13.24
CA LYS A 88 -5.39 0.54 -12.71
C LYS A 88 -6.90 0.81 -12.62
N GLN A 89 -7.31 2.01 -12.20
CA GLN A 89 -8.71 2.42 -12.15
C GLN A 89 -9.33 2.40 -13.55
N GLN A 90 -8.66 3.00 -14.54
CA GLN A 90 -9.13 2.99 -15.94
C GLN A 90 -9.27 1.58 -16.49
N LEU A 91 -8.32 0.69 -16.21
CA LEU A 91 -8.41 -0.72 -16.62
C LEU A 91 -9.59 -1.44 -15.96
N ALA A 92 -9.81 -1.23 -14.66
CA ALA A 92 -10.94 -1.83 -13.94
C ALA A 92 -12.28 -1.32 -14.46
N LEU A 93 -12.40 -0.01 -14.70
CA LEU A 93 -13.59 0.61 -15.27
C LEU A 93 -13.90 0.06 -16.66
N ASN A 94 -12.90 -0.01 -17.54
CA ASN A 94 -13.05 -0.57 -18.88
C ASN A 94 -13.49 -2.05 -18.85
N GLN A 95 -12.97 -2.83 -17.91
CA GLN A 95 -13.38 -4.24 -17.73
C GLN A 95 -14.82 -4.35 -17.25
N LEU A 96 -15.22 -3.51 -16.29
CA LEU A 96 -16.60 -3.43 -15.80
C LEU A 96 -17.58 -3.07 -16.93
N GLU A 97 -17.27 -2.04 -17.72
CA GLU A 97 -18.12 -1.64 -18.84
C GLU A 97 -18.25 -2.73 -19.90
N ARG A 98 -17.13 -3.39 -20.26
CA ARG A 98 -17.15 -4.51 -21.21
C ARG A 98 -18.01 -5.66 -20.68
N CYS A 99 -17.91 -5.97 -19.39
CA CYS A 99 -18.71 -6.98 -18.72
C CYS A 99 -20.21 -6.62 -18.79
N ARG A 100 -20.57 -5.39 -18.41
CA ARG A 100 -21.95 -4.87 -18.47
C ARG A 100 -22.53 -4.92 -19.88
N LYS A 101 -21.79 -4.45 -20.89
CA LYS A 101 -22.23 -4.47 -22.29
C LYS A 101 -22.50 -5.90 -22.78
N LYS A 102 -21.62 -6.85 -22.44
CA LYS A 102 -21.80 -8.27 -22.79
C LYS A 102 -22.99 -8.88 -22.08
N TYR A 103 -23.16 -8.58 -20.80
CA TYR A 103 -24.29 -9.05 -20.01
C TYR A 103 -25.62 -8.55 -20.57
N GLN A 104 -25.73 -7.23 -20.83
CA GLN A 104 -26.94 -6.62 -21.37
C GLN A 104 -27.28 -7.15 -22.77
N SER A 105 -26.28 -7.32 -23.64
CA SER A 105 -26.47 -7.91 -24.97
C SER A 105 -27.01 -9.35 -24.88
N ALA A 106 -26.46 -10.16 -23.97
CA ALA A 106 -26.94 -11.52 -23.76
C ALA A 106 -28.34 -11.57 -23.14
N GLU A 107 -28.65 -10.66 -22.22
CA GLU A 107 -30.00 -10.52 -21.65
C GLU A 107 -31.03 -10.18 -22.74
N ASN A 108 -30.68 -9.26 -23.65
CA ASN A 108 -31.52 -8.92 -24.80
C ASN A 108 -31.71 -10.11 -25.73
N ALA A 109 -30.65 -10.84 -26.06
CA ALA A 109 -30.73 -12.05 -26.89
C ALA A 109 -31.64 -13.11 -26.27
N MET A 110 -31.57 -13.29 -24.95
CA MET A 110 -32.41 -14.21 -24.21
C MET A 110 -33.88 -13.78 -24.22
N LYS A 111 -34.17 -12.49 -23.94
CA LYS A 111 -35.52 -11.92 -24.01
C LYS A 111 -36.13 -12.05 -25.42
N ILE A 112 -35.36 -11.75 -26.46
CA ILE A 112 -35.81 -11.90 -27.85
C ILE A 112 -36.11 -13.37 -28.16
N ALA A 113 -35.20 -14.28 -27.82
CA ALA A 113 -35.42 -15.70 -28.06
C ALA A 113 -36.68 -16.22 -27.35
N ASP A 114 -36.85 -15.88 -26.08
CA ASP A 114 -38.01 -16.31 -25.28
C ASP A 114 -39.32 -15.72 -25.81
N THR A 115 -39.34 -14.45 -26.21
CA THR A 115 -40.55 -13.81 -26.76
C THR A 115 -40.93 -14.35 -28.13
N LEU A 116 -39.95 -14.61 -29.00
CA LEU A 116 -40.21 -15.25 -30.30
C LEU A 116 -40.77 -16.65 -30.11
N ILE A 117 -40.17 -17.46 -29.22
CA ILE A 117 -40.66 -18.81 -28.88
C ILE A 117 -42.09 -18.77 -28.34
N ALA A 118 -42.37 -17.89 -27.38
CA ALA A 118 -43.69 -17.78 -26.75
C ALA A 118 -44.79 -17.31 -27.72
N ARG A 119 -44.44 -16.51 -28.74
CA ARG A 119 -45.38 -16.02 -29.75
C ARG A 119 -45.49 -16.94 -30.98
N GLU A 120 -44.80 -18.08 -30.98
CA GLU A 120 -44.73 -19.02 -32.11
C GLU A 120 -44.34 -18.34 -33.43
N GLN A 121 -43.54 -17.28 -33.39
CA GLN A 121 -43.11 -16.51 -34.58
C GLN A 121 -42.04 -17.23 -35.40
N GLN A 122 -41.91 -18.55 -35.26
CA GLN A 122 -41.02 -19.38 -36.07
C GLN A 122 -41.78 -19.98 -37.25
N THR A 123 -41.65 -19.33 -38.41
CA THR A 123 -42.24 -19.80 -39.65
C THR A 123 -41.52 -21.04 -40.19
N TYR A 124 -40.20 -21.14 -39.95
CA TYR A 124 -39.36 -22.21 -40.51
C TYR A 124 -38.78 -23.14 -39.44
N THR A 125 -38.53 -24.40 -39.80
CA THR A 125 -37.95 -25.42 -38.90
C THR A 125 -36.59 -25.01 -38.34
N TRP A 126 -35.71 -24.45 -39.18
CA TRP A 126 -34.39 -23.96 -38.75
C TRP A 126 -34.48 -22.85 -37.70
N GLN A 127 -35.54 -22.02 -37.72
CA GLN A 127 -35.75 -20.99 -36.69
C GLN A 127 -36.09 -21.61 -35.34
N LYS A 128 -36.89 -22.69 -35.35
CA LYS A 128 -37.23 -23.46 -34.14
C LYS A 128 -36.00 -24.12 -33.53
N GLU A 129 -35.03 -24.53 -34.34
CA GLU A 129 -33.76 -25.10 -33.88
C GLU A 129 -32.74 -24.03 -33.44
N LEU A 130 -32.73 -22.87 -34.10
CA LEU A 130 -31.78 -21.78 -33.84
C LEU A 130 -32.05 -21.06 -32.51
N LEU A 131 -33.32 -20.80 -32.15
CA LEU A 131 -33.65 -20.02 -30.95
C LEU A 131 -33.17 -20.68 -29.64
N PRO A 132 -33.28 -22.01 -29.45
CA PRO A 132 -32.63 -22.71 -28.33
C PRO A 132 -31.10 -22.54 -28.29
N ILE A 133 -30.43 -22.53 -29.45
CA ILE A 133 -28.97 -22.34 -29.54
C ILE A 133 -28.59 -20.92 -29.11
N ILE A 134 -29.33 -19.91 -29.59
CA ILE A 134 -29.16 -18.51 -29.17
C ILE A 134 -29.33 -18.39 -27.66
N LYS A 135 -30.38 -19.00 -27.10
CA LYS A 135 -30.65 -18.98 -25.66
C LYS A 135 -29.52 -19.59 -24.85
N ARG A 136 -29.00 -20.76 -25.27
CA ARG A 136 -27.86 -21.42 -24.60
C ARG A 136 -26.61 -20.55 -24.62
N THR A 137 -26.31 -19.96 -25.78
CA THR A 137 -25.15 -19.07 -25.95
C THR A 137 -25.28 -17.81 -25.08
N ALA A 138 -26.47 -17.21 -25.05
CA ALA A 138 -26.77 -16.07 -24.19
C ALA A 138 -26.62 -16.42 -22.71
N GLN A 139 -27.13 -17.58 -22.26
CA GLN A 139 -26.96 -18.05 -20.88
C GLN A 139 -25.48 -18.22 -20.50
N ASP A 140 -24.66 -18.77 -21.39
CA ASP A 140 -23.22 -18.93 -21.13
C ASP A 140 -22.52 -17.56 -21.02
N ILE A 141 -22.91 -16.58 -21.84
CA ILE A 141 -22.39 -15.21 -21.74
C ILE A 141 -22.85 -14.54 -20.45
N LEU A 142 -24.11 -14.71 -20.03
CA LEU A 142 -24.64 -14.19 -18.77
C LEU A 142 -23.88 -14.76 -17.56
N LYS A 143 -23.60 -16.07 -17.55
CA LYS A 143 -22.78 -16.70 -16.49
C LYS A 143 -21.36 -16.13 -16.45
N LYS A 144 -20.72 -15.99 -17.61
CA LYS A 144 -19.35 -15.44 -17.74
C LYS A 144 -19.24 -13.96 -17.40
N ASN A 145 -20.34 -13.20 -17.46
CA ASN A 145 -20.38 -11.76 -17.18
C ASN A 145 -21.39 -11.44 -16.07
N SER A 146 -21.56 -12.38 -15.14
CA SER A 146 -22.59 -12.34 -14.11
C SER A 146 -22.51 -11.07 -13.25
N VAL A 147 -23.62 -10.76 -12.58
CA VAL A 147 -23.69 -9.64 -11.63
C VAL A 147 -22.60 -9.75 -10.55
N LEU A 148 -22.25 -10.97 -10.14
CA LEU A 148 -21.13 -11.19 -9.21
C LEU A 148 -19.79 -10.69 -9.77
N ILE A 149 -19.48 -10.99 -11.03
CA ILE A 149 -18.24 -10.54 -11.68
C ILE A 149 -18.25 -9.02 -11.84
N GLN A 150 -19.41 -8.43 -12.14
CA GLN A 150 -19.56 -6.98 -12.19
C GLN A 150 -19.29 -6.36 -10.81
N GLU A 151 -19.82 -6.93 -9.74
CA GLU A 151 -19.53 -6.46 -8.38
C GLU A 151 -18.06 -6.61 -7.99
N GLN A 152 -17.40 -7.69 -8.38
CA GLN A 152 -15.96 -7.83 -8.17
C GLN A 152 -15.16 -6.69 -8.80
N TYR A 153 -15.53 -6.25 -10.01
CA TYR A 153 -14.90 -5.09 -10.64
C TYR A 153 -15.30 -3.77 -10.00
N THR A 154 -16.55 -3.60 -9.56
CA THR A 154 -17.00 -2.42 -8.80
C THR A 154 -16.19 -2.27 -7.50
N ILE A 155 -16.09 -3.32 -6.70
CA ILE A 155 -15.31 -3.33 -5.46
C ILE A 155 -13.85 -3.00 -5.75
N LYS A 156 -13.25 -3.62 -6.78
CA LYS A 156 -11.88 -3.34 -7.18
C LYS A 156 -11.68 -1.86 -7.52
N LEU A 157 -12.62 -1.24 -8.23
CA LEU A 157 -12.57 0.18 -8.56
C LEU A 157 -12.64 1.05 -7.30
N LEU A 158 -13.56 0.74 -6.37
CA LEU A 158 -13.70 1.47 -5.10
C LEU A 158 -12.44 1.42 -4.25
N VAL A 159 -11.80 0.25 -4.14
CA VAL A 159 -10.53 0.11 -3.41
C VAL A 159 -9.44 0.97 -4.04
N LEU A 160 -9.34 0.97 -5.37
CA LEU A 160 -8.35 1.79 -6.07
C LEU A 160 -8.60 3.30 -5.89
N GLN A 161 -9.87 3.73 -5.88
CA GLN A 161 -10.24 5.12 -5.60
C GLN A 161 -9.88 5.53 -4.17
N GLN A 162 -10.09 4.65 -3.19
CA GLN A 162 -9.69 4.92 -1.81
C GLN A 162 -8.17 4.98 -1.66
N GLU A 163 -7.43 4.10 -2.36
CA GLU A 163 -5.96 4.15 -2.42
C GLU A 163 -5.47 5.49 -2.97
N GLU A 164 -6.10 6.03 -4.03
CA GLU A 164 -5.78 7.35 -4.57
C GLU A 164 -5.95 8.47 -3.52
N VAL A 165 -7.05 8.44 -2.76
CA VAL A 165 -7.29 9.42 -1.68
C VAL A 165 -6.14 9.40 -0.67
N VAL A 166 -5.76 8.22 -0.19
CA VAL A 166 -4.65 8.07 0.78
C VAL A 166 -3.32 8.54 0.20
N LEU A 167 -3.03 8.23 -1.07
CA LEU A 167 -1.81 8.68 -1.74
C LEU A 167 -1.76 10.20 -1.87
N ARG A 168 -2.88 10.85 -2.21
CA ARG A 168 -2.97 12.31 -2.31
C ARG A 168 -2.88 12.99 -0.96
N GLU A 169 -3.53 12.46 0.08
CA GLU A 169 -3.40 12.96 1.45
C GLU A 169 -1.94 12.92 1.92
N ARG A 170 -1.21 11.84 1.64
CA ARG A 170 0.22 11.76 1.98
C ARG A 170 1.10 12.71 1.19
N LEU A 171 0.69 13.08 -0.02
CA LEU A 171 1.39 14.07 -0.83
C LEU A 171 1.14 15.50 -0.32
N TRP A 172 -0.08 15.80 0.14
CA TRP A 172 -0.51 17.14 0.56
C TRP A 172 -0.39 17.43 2.06
N SER A 173 -0.22 16.42 2.91
CA SER A 173 -0.07 16.60 4.36
C SER A 173 1.35 17.10 4.77
N LYS A 174 2.01 17.88 3.90
CA LYS A 174 3.29 18.55 4.16
C LYS A 174 3.15 20.05 3.99
#